data_AF-A0A2J7VHL1-F1
#
_entry.id   AF-A0A2J7VHL1-F1
#
_cell.length_a   1.000
_cell.length_b   1.000
_cell.length_c   1.000
_cell.angle_alpha   90.00
_cell.angle_beta   90.00
_cell.angle_gamma   90.00
#
_symmetry.space_group_name_H-M   'P 1'
#
loop_
_entity.id
_entity.type
_entity.pdbx_description
1 polymer ?
#
loop_
_entity_poly.entity_id
_entity_poly.type
_entity_poly.pdbx_seq_one_letter_code
_entity_poly.pdbx_strand_id
1 'polypeptide(L)'
;MTEHKPLLVMTYLLAVDGDGSTWATLERCTRRKSAQPDRWAVRTPWGGCLNKDAIFEYEPSSSSRDAAFLARARFDTPEQALDVWLKHYAHERMQSEYDIRGIRLV
;
A
#
# COMPACT_ATOMS: atom_id res chain seq x y z
N MET A 1 5.38 -20.22 33.13
CA MET A 1 5.54 -18.81 32.74
C MET A 1 4.86 -18.65 31.40
N THR A 2 3.78 -17.87 31.33
CA THR A 2 3.08 -17.64 30.05
C THR A 2 3.86 -16.54 29.32
N GLU A 3 4.57 -16.91 28.26
CA GLU A 3 5.28 -15.94 27.43
C GLU A 3 4.24 -15.11 26.67
N HIS A 4 4.05 -13.85 27.08
CA HIS A 4 3.16 -12.94 26.38
C HIS A 4 3.86 -12.50 25.09
N LYS A 5 3.33 -12.96 23.94
CA LYS A 5 3.77 -12.43 22.65
C LYS A 5 3.40 -10.95 22.56
N PRO A 6 4.32 -10.08 22.13
CA PRO A 6 4.00 -8.67 21.93
C PRO A 6 2.90 -8.54 20.86
N LEU A 7 1.98 -7.59 21.07
CA LEU A 7 1.03 -7.18 20.04
C LEU A 7 1.82 -6.46 18.94
N LEU A 8 1.82 -7.05 17.74
CA LEU A 8 2.46 -6.46 16.58
C LEU A 8 1.39 -5.78 15.71
N VAL A 9 1.61 -4.52 15.35
CA VAL A 9 0.71 -3.85 14.40
C VAL A 9 0.87 -4.50 13.03
N MET A 10 -0.27 -4.90 12.47
CA MET A 10 -0.35 -5.60 11.18
C MET A 10 -0.87 -4.72 10.06
N THR A 11 -1.71 -3.75 10.38
CA THR A 11 -2.41 -2.92 9.40
C THR A 11 -2.64 -1.52 9.94
N TYR A 12 -2.40 -0.50 9.12
CA TYR A 12 -2.79 0.90 9.36
C TYR A 12 -3.74 1.35 8.26
N LEU A 13 -4.83 2.03 8.64
CA LEU A 13 -5.72 2.70 7.69
C LEU A 13 -5.03 3.98 7.19
N LEU A 14 -4.90 4.12 5.87
CA LEU A 14 -4.28 5.30 5.26
C LEU A 14 -5.30 6.33 4.80
N ALA A 15 -6.42 5.86 4.24
CA ALA A 15 -7.46 6.73 3.72
C ALA A 15 -8.79 5.99 3.54
N VAL A 16 -9.85 6.79 3.46
CA VAL A 16 -11.23 6.37 3.24
C VAL A 16 -11.83 7.15 2.07
N ASP A 17 -12.80 6.54 1.40
CA ASP A 17 -13.62 7.21 0.40
C ASP A 17 -14.67 8.13 1.06
N GLY A 18 -15.40 8.90 0.25
CA GLY A 18 -16.39 9.87 0.73
C GLY A 18 -17.57 9.23 1.49
N ASP A 19 -17.82 7.95 1.28
CA ASP A 19 -18.82 7.15 2.01
C ASP A 19 -18.27 6.51 3.30
N GLY A 20 -16.99 6.76 3.63
CA GLY A 20 -16.31 6.20 4.79
C GLY A 20 -15.78 4.78 4.59
N SER A 21 -15.96 4.18 3.41
CA SER A 21 -15.34 2.89 3.09
C SER A 21 -13.82 3.01 3.01
N THR A 22 -13.10 1.93 3.32
CA THR A 22 -11.63 1.94 3.28
C THR A 22 -11.15 2.10 1.85
N TRP A 23 -10.32 3.09 1.57
CA TRP A 23 -9.70 3.26 0.26
C TRP A 23 -8.35 2.54 0.18
N ALA A 24 -7.50 2.73 1.21
CA ALA A 24 -6.20 2.08 1.26
C ALA A 24 -5.69 1.79 2.68
N THR A 25 -4.87 0.75 2.78
CA THR A 25 -4.21 0.28 4.01
C THR A 25 -2.71 0.13 3.80
N LEU A 26 -1.94 0.31 4.85
CA LEU A 26 -0.54 -0.10 4.96
C LEU A 26 -0.47 -1.40 5.76
N GLU A 27 0.02 -2.47 5.15
CA GLU A 27 -0.02 -3.82 5.70
C GLU A 27 1.36 -4.45 5.85
N ARG A 28 1.58 -5.07 7.01
CA ARG A 28 2.75 -5.90 7.29
C ARG A 28 2.60 -7.27 6.63
N CYS A 29 3.42 -7.51 5.61
CA CYS A 29 3.50 -8.77 4.88
C CYS A 29 4.40 -9.76 5.64
N THR A 30 3.82 -10.51 6.57
CA THR A 30 4.55 -11.53 7.32
C THR A 30 4.82 -12.78 6.50
N ARG A 31 6.03 -13.34 6.66
CA ARG A 31 6.38 -14.65 6.11
C ARG A 31 6.43 -15.66 7.24
N ARG A 32 5.45 -16.56 7.31
CA ARG A 32 5.44 -17.63 8.33
C ARG A 32 6.76 -18.41 8.28
N LYS A 33 7.44 -18.50 9.43
CA LYS A 33 8.67 -19.30 9.64
C LYS A 33 9.84 -18.92 8.71
N SER A 34 9.95 -17.65 8.32
CA SER A 34 11.08 -17.14 7.56
C SER A 34 12.08 -16.43 8.48
N ALA A 35 13.38 -16.66 8.27
CA ALA A 35 14.43 -15.84 8.87
C ALA A 35 14.59 -14.47 8.19
N GLN A 36 13.95 -14.28 7.03
CA GLN A 36 13.95 -12.99 6.33
C GLN A 36 13.06 -11.98 7.06
N PRO A 37 13.45 -10.69 7.10
CA PRO A 37 12.62 -9.63 7.64
C PRO A 37 11.24 -9.58 6.98
N ASP A 38 10.24 -9.16 7.76
CA ASP A 38 8.94 -8.81 7.20
C ASP A 38 9.07 -7.67 6.19
N ARG A 39 8.13 -7.62 5.26
CA ARG A 39 8.00 -6.52 4.30
C ARG A 39 6.68 -5.79 4.50
N TRP A 40 6.53 -4.67 3.82
CA TRP A 40 5.33 -3.83 3.89
C TRP A 40 4.72 -3.65 2.51
N ALA A 41 3.41 -3.43 2.45
CA ALA A 41 2.67 -3.19 1.22
C ALA A 41 1.57 -2.16 1.48
N VAL A 42 1.31 -1.30 0.49
CA VAL A 42 0.10 -0.47 0.48
C VAL A 42 -0.91 -1.15 -0.42
N ARG A 43 -2.13 -1.38 0.09
CA ARG A 43 -3.17 -2.16 -0.59
C ARG A 43 -4.50 -1.45 -0.63
N THR A 44 -5.30 -1.82 -1.62
CA THR A 44 -6.71 -1.44 -1.72
C THR A 44 -7.62 -2.65 -1.48
N PRO A 45 -8.88 -2.44 -1.05
CA PRO A 45 -9.82 -3.55 -0.85
C PRO A 45 -10.12 -4.36 -2.11
N TRP A 46 -9.97 -3.78 -3.31
CA TRP A 46 -10.22 -4.44 -4.59
C TRP A 46 -9.00 -5.20 -5.15
N GLY A 47 -7.98 -5.45 -4.34
CA GLY A 47 -6.83 -6.26 -4.71
C GLY A 47 -5.73 -5.49 -5.47
N GLY A 48 -5.71 -4.17 -5.37
CA GLY A 48 -4.59 -3.35 -5.82
C GLY A 48 -3.44 -3.35 -4.81
N CYS A 49 -2.22 -3.29 -5.30
CA CYS A 49 -1.02 -3.04 -4.51
C CYS A 49 -0.19 -1.91 -5.11
N LEU A 50 0.24 -0.97 -4.29
CA LEU A 50 1.07 0.15 -4.74
C LEU A 50 2.49 -0.35 -4.99
N ASN A 51 3.01 -0.08 -6.18
CA ASN A 51 4.41 -0.34 -6.50
C ASN A 51 5.30 0.87 -6.19
N LYS A 52 6.62 0.70 -6.26
CA LYS A 52 7.62 1.74 -6.00
C LYS A 52 7.54 2.96 -6.93
N ASP A 53 6.85 2.84 -8.06
CA ASP A 53 6.60 3.94 -9.00
C ASP A 53 5.34 4.75 -8.64
N ALA A 54 4.75 4.48 -7.46
CA ALA A 54 3.51 5.12 -6.97
C ALA A 54 2.27 4.83 -7.83
N ILE A 55 2.26 3.68 -8.51
CA ILE A 55 1.15 3.21 -9.34
C ILE A 55 0.55 1.95 -8.72
N PHE A 56 -0.78 1.87 -8.65
CA PHE A 56 -1.46 0.64 -8.24
C PHE A 56 -1.43 -0.38 -9.38
N GLU A 57 -0.90 -1.57 -9.10
CA GLU A 57 -0.98 -2.74 -9.97
C GLU A 57 -1.83 -3.83 -9.31
N TYR A 58 -2.44 -4.70 -10.11
CA TYR A 58 -3.18 -5.86 -9.59
C TYR A 58 -2.23 -6.77 -8.81
N GLU A 59 -2.60 -7.13 -7.58
CA GLU A 59 -1.83 -8.09 -6.80
C GLU A 59 -2.20 -9.52 -7.24
N PRO A 60 -1.24 -10.30 -7.80
CA PRO A 60 -1.50 -11.69 -8.14
C PRO A 60 -1.93 -12.51 -6.92
N SER A 61 -2.62 -13.62 -7.18
CA SER A 61 -2.90 -14.64 -6.16
C SER A 61 -1.60 -15.08 -5.48
N SER A 62 -1.68 -15.53 -4.24
CA SER A 62 -0.50 -15.89 -3.44
C SER A 62 0.40 -16.92 -4.12
N SER A 63 -0.16 -17.84 -4.89
CA SER A 63 0.55 -18.86 -5.68
C SER A 63 1.25 -18.31 -6.93
N SER A 64 0.81 -17.15 -7.42
CA SER A 64 1.29 -16.54 -8.67
C SER A 64 2.17 -15.31 -8.44
N ARG A 65 2.48 -14.96 -7.18
CA ARG A 65 3.41 -13.87 -6.86
C ARG A 65 4.84 -14.34 -7.09
N ASP A 66 5.52 -13.70 -8.02
CA ASP A 66 6.93 -13.97 -8.31
C ASP A 66 7.86 -12.98 -7.57
N ALA A 67 9.16 -13.24 -7.66
CA ALA A 67 10.17 -12.38 -7.07
C ALA A 67 10.16 -10.96 -7.67
N ALA A 68 9.77 -10.81 -8.94
CA ALA A 68 9.75 -9.53 -9.62
C ALA A 68 8.63 -8.62 -9.07
N PHE A 69 7.42 -9.15 -8.91
CA PHE A 69 6.30 -8.48 -8.26
C PHE A 69 6.67 -8.09 -6.82
N LEU A 70 7.21 -9.04 -6.04
CA LEU A 70 7.61 -8.77 -4.66
C LEU A 70 8.68 -7.67 -4.58
N ALA A 71 9.63 -7.63 -5.52
CA ALA A 71 10.65 -6.59 -5.55
C ALA A 71 10.09 -5.20 -5.87
N ARG A 72 9.02 -5.10 -6.69
CA ARG A 72 8.39 -3.82 -7.04
C ARG A 72 7.35 -3.34 -6.03
N ALA A 73 6.58 -4.25 -5.45
CA ALA A 73 5.37 -3.95 -4.66
C ALA A 73 5.53 -4.26 -3.16
N ARG A 74 6.74 -4.58 -2.69
CA ARG A 74 7.05 -4.73 -1.27
C ARG A 74 8.16 -3.79 -0.84
N PHE A 75 7.96 -3.21 0.32
CA PHE A 75 8.84 -2.23 0.95
C PHE A 75 9.55 -2.86 2.14
N ASP A 76 10.77 -2.41 2.40
CA ASP A 76 11.58 -2.96 3.48
C ASP A 76 11.14 -2.40 4.83
N THR A 77 10.62 -1.17 4.84
CA THR A 77 10.14 -0.47 6.04
C THR A 77 8.76 0.15 5.80
N PRO A 78 7.96 0.41 6.84
CA PRO A 78 6.67 1.08 6.69
C PRO A 78 6.83 2.53 6.21
N GLU A 79 7.93 3.21 6.55
CA GLU A 79 8.21 4.58 6.12
C GLU A 79 8.40 4.66 4.60
N GLN A 80 9.13 3.70 4.00
CA GLN A 80 9.27 3.64 2.55
C GLN A 80 7.92 3.46 1.83
N ALA A 81 7.05 2.63 2.40
CA ALA A 81 5.71 2.42 1.86
C ALA A 81 4.85 3.68 2.00
N LEU A 82 4.95 4.37 3.13
CA LEU A 82 4.25 5.63 3.40
C LEU A 82 4.71 6.76 2.46
N ASP A 83 6.01 6.88 2.20
CA ASP A 83 6.54 7.89 1.28
C ASP A 83 5.99 7.71 -0.14
N VAL A 84 5.91 6.48 -0.62
CA VAL A 84 5.35 6.18 -1.95
C VAL A 84 3.85 6.40 -1.98
N TRP A 85 3.15 6.06 -0.90
CA TRP A 85 1.73 6.40 -0.74
C TRP A 85 1.48 7.90 -0.83
N LEU A 86 2.25 8.71 -0.12
CA LEU A 86 2.08 10.17 -0.12
C LEU A 86 2.30 10.77 -1.51
N LYS A 87 3.22 10.22 -2.31
CA LYS A 87 3.42 10.61 -3.72
C LYS A 87 2.19 10.28 -4.56
N HIS A 88 1.66 9.07 -4.44
CA HIS A 88 0.43 8.66 -5.12
C HIS A 88 -0.74 9.56 -4.75
N TYR A 89 -0.96 9.76 -3.46
CA TYR A 89 -2.08 10.57 -2.95
C TYR A 89 -2.01 12.03 -3.38
N ALA A 90 -0.81 12.63 -3.38
CA ALA A 90 -0.62 13.99 -3.87
C ALA A 90 -0.95 14.10 -5.37
N HIS A 91 -0.56 13.10 -6.17
CA HIS A 91 -0.87 13.07 -7.59
C HIS A 91 -2.38 12.95 -7.86
N GLU A 92 -3.08 12.03 -7.18
CA GLU A 92 -4.55 11.88 -7.27
C GLU A 92 -5.30 13.15 -6.85
N ARG A 93 -4.84 13.80 -5.77
CA ARG A 93 -5.39 15.08 -5.28
C ARG A 93 -5.24 16.19 -6.31
N MET A 94 -4.04 16.32 -6.90
CA MET A 94 -3.82 17.30 -7.96
C MET A 94 -4.73 17.02 -9.16
N GLN A 95 -4.84 15.77 -9.63
CA GLN A 95 -5.72 15.43 -10.74
C GLN A 95 -7.18 15.74 -10.44
N SER A 96 -7.66 15.42 -9.23
CA SER A 96 -9.02 15.74 -8.79
C SER A 96 -9.27 17.26 -8.77
N GLU A 97 -8.29 18.05 -8.33
CA GLU A 97 -8.37 19.52 -8.34
C GLU A 97 -8.35 20.13 -9.76
N TYR A 98 -7.65 19.49 -10.71
CA TYR A 98 -7.70 19.87 -12.12
C TYR A 98 -9.03 19.46 -12.78
N ASP A 99 -9.59 18.31 -12.43
CA ASP A 99 -10.85 17.80 -12.99
C ASP A 99 -12.05 18.67 -12.58
N ILE A 100 -12.12 19.08 -11.30
CA ILE A 100 -13.14 20.04 -10.84
C ILE A 100 -12.97 21.44 -11.44
N ARG A 101 -11.79 21.79 -11.96
CA ARG A 101 -11.52 23.12 -12.52
C ARG A 101 -11.65 23.19 -14.03
N GLY A 102 -11.77 22.08 -14.76
CA GLY A 102 -12.28 22.03 -16.15
C GLY A 102 -11.72 23.05 -17.16
N ILE A 103 -10.60 23.71 -16.90
CA ILE A 103 -10.02 24.75 -17.75
C ILE A 103 -8.59 24.34 -18.07
N ARG A 104 -8.42 23.90 -19.31
CA ARG A 104 -7.14 23.80 -20.00
C ARG A 104 -6.69 25.22 -20.32
N LEU A 105 -5.65 25.72 -19.65
CA LEU A 105 -4.97 26.94 -20.11
C LEU A 105 -4.15 26.57 -21.35
N VAL A 106 -4.59 27.11 -22.50
CA VAL A 106 -3.75 27.32 -23.69
C VAL A 106 -2.96 28.61 -23.49
#